data_AF-A0A2S0KR77-F1
#
_entry.id   AF-A0A2S0KR77-F1
#
_cell.length_a   1.000
_cell.length_b   1.000
_cell.length_c   1.000
_cell.angle_alpha   90.00
_cell.angle_beta   90.00
_cell.angle_gamma   90.00
#
_symmetry.space_group_name_H-M   'P 1'
#
loop_
_entity.id
_entity.type
_entity.pdbx_description
1 polymer ?
#
loop_
_entity_poly.entity_id
_entity_poly.type
_entity_poly.pdbx_seq_one_letter_code
_entity_poly.pdbx_strand_id
1 'polypeptide(L)'
;MATVVYDDYGRTSDDPDFGSRSETPEPYIVDAAGVGVIYICFADTTTRCVRRITEADGATTVEFAIGNWENRANLTYQPVNTTLEISE
;
A
#
# COMPACT_ATOMS: atom_id res chain seq x y z
N MET A 1 -5.71 20.01 -10.39
CA MET A 1 -5.25 18.78 -9.74
C MET A 1 -5.61 18.90 -8.28
N ALA A 2 -6.32 17.93 -7.74
CA ALA A 2 -6.63 17.88 -6.32
C ALA A 2 -5.55 17.03 -5.64
N THR A 3 -5.09 17.45 -4.46
CA THR A 3 -4.19 16.62 -3.65
C THR A 3 -5.06 15.75 -2.75
N VAL A 4 -4.86 14.44 -2.85
CA VAL A 4 -5.52 13.45 -1.99
C VAL A 4 -4.48 12.84 -1.06
N VAL A 5 -4.81 12.74 0.23
CA VAL A 5 -3.95 12.14 1.24
C VAL A 5 -4.48 10.76 1.57
N TYR A 6 -3.63 9.75 1.45
CA TYR A 6 -3.93 8.36 1.76
C TYR A 6 -3.20 7.91 3.03
N ASP A 7 -3.84 7.09 3.86
CA ASP A 7 -3.17 6.33 4.90
C ASP A 7 -2.53 5.03 4.34
N ASP A 8 -1.83 4.29 5.20
CA ASP A 8 -1.18 3.03 4.82
C ASP A 8 -2.16 1.86 4.62
N TYR A 9 -3.47 2.08 4.72
CA TYR A 9 -4.52 1.17 4.30
C TYR A 9 -5.20 1.60 2.99
N GLY A 10 -4.83 2.75 2.44
CA GLY A 10 -5.41 3.30 1.22
C GLY A 10 -6.71 4.06 1.45
N ARG A 11 -7.02 4.43 2.68
CA ARG A 11 -8.16 5.30 2.99
C ARG A 11 -7.76 6.75 2.75
N THR A 12 -8.67 7.52 2.18
CA THR A 12 -8.48 8.95 1.95
C THR A 12 -8.73 9.74 3.24
N SER A 13 -8.18 10.95 3.36
CA SER A 13 -8.30 11.78 4.58
C SER A 13 -9.73 12.18 4.97
N ASP A 14 -10.69 12.02 4.08
CA ASP A 14 -12.13 12.22 4.32
C ASP A 14 -12.85 10.95 4.82
N ASP A 15 -12.18 9.79 4.80
CA ASP A 15 -12.68 8.55 5.37
C ASP A 15 -12.71 8.64 6.91
N PRO A 16 -13.83 8.30 7.57
CA PRO A 16 -13.93 8.35 9.03
C PRO A 16 -12.97 7.39 9.76
N ASP A 17 -12.49 6.35 9.09
CA ASP A 17 -11.54 5.37 9.62
C ASP A 17 -10.09 5.66 9.21
N PHE A 18 -9.81 6.85 8.68
CA PHE A 18 -8.45 7.28 8.33
C PHE A 18 -7.48 7.14 9.52
N GLY A 19 -6.43 6.34 9.33
CA GLY A 19 -5.43 6.04 10.36
C GLY A 19 -5.91 5.07 11.45
N SER A 20 -7.17 4.59 11.40
CA SER A 20 -7.69 3.59 12.32
C SER A 20 -7.02 2.23 12.11
N ARG A 21 -6.70 1.57 13.23
CA ARG A 21 -6.09 0.23 13.27
C ARG A 21 -7.06 -0.86 13.73
N SER A 22 -8.28 -0.50 14.09
CA SER A 22 -9.27 -1.45 14.62
C SER A 22 -9.73 -2.45 13.57
N GLU A 23 -9.77 -2.03 12.30
CA GLU A 23 -10.17 -2.87 11.17
C GLU A 23 -9.07 -2.82 10.13
N THR A 24 -8.16 -3.78 10.19
CA THR A 24 -7.17 -3.97 9.13
C THR A 24 -7.88 -4.60 7.95
N PRO A 25 -7.86 -4.01 6.74
CA PRO A 25 -8.52 -4.59 5.57
C PRO A 25 -7.92 -5.96 5.25
N GLU A 26 -8.77 -6.87 4.78
CA GLU A 26 -8.34 -8.18 4.31
C GLU A 26 -7.62 -8.05 2.95
N PRO A 27 -6.62 -8.90 2.67
CA PRO A 27 -5.95 -8.90 1.38
C PRO A 27 -6.89 -9.44 0.29
N TYR A 28 -6.94 -8.74 -0.84
CA TYR A 28 -7.62 -9.16 -2.06
C TYR A 28 -6.73 -10.06 -2.94
N ILE A 29 -5.48 -9.67 -3.17
CA ILE A 29 -4.50 -10.41 -3.99
C ILE A 29 -3.13 -10.38 -3.32
N VAL A 30 -2.40 -11.50 -3.40
CA VAL A 30 -1.01 -11.63 -2.95
C VAL A 30 -0.15 -12.18 -4.08
N ASP A 31 1.00 -11.55 -4.32
CA ASP A 31 1.99 -11.98 -5.32
C ASP A 31 3.37 -12.14 -4.68
N ALA A 32 3.85 -13.37 -4.61
CA ALA A 32 5.22 -13.69 -4.20
C ALA A 32 6.15 -13.52 -5.40
N ALA A 33 6.43 -12.28 -5.75
CA ALA A 33 7.23 -11.92 -6.91
C ALA A 33 8.73 -12.20 -6.65
N GLY A 34 9.20 -13.36 -7.09
CA GLY A 34 10.62 -13.72 -7.02
C GLY A 34 11.10 -13.99 -5.58
N VAL A 35 12.43 -14.02 -5.41
CA VAL A 35 13.04 -14.33 -4.11
C VAL A 35 13.04 -13.07 -3.24
N GLY A 36 12.37 -13.14 -2.09
CA GLY A 36 12.45 -12.11 -1.05
C GLY A 36 11.54 -10.90 -1.24
N VAL A 37 10.62 -10.88 -2.21
CA VAL A 37 9.62 -9.80 -2.34
C VAL A 37 8.21 -10.36 -2.41
N ILE A 38 7.31 -9.82 -1.59
CA ILE A 38 5.88 -10.14 -1.60
C ILE A 38 5.10 -8.84 -1.75
N TYR A 39 4.14 -8.81 -2.67
CA TYR A 39 3.18 -7.74 -2.83
C TYR A 39 1.82 -8.17 -2.31
N ILE A 40 1.13 -7.29 -1.58
CA ILE A 40 -0.23 -7.51 -1.07
C ILE A 40 -1.10 -6.34 -1.47
N CYS A 41 -2.26 -6.62 -2.05
CA CYS A 41 -3.27 -5.62 -2.39
C CYS A 41 -4.52 -5.82 -1.54
N PHE A 42 -5.13 -4.73 -1.07
CA PHE A 42 -6.27 -4.76 -0.13
C PHE A 42 -7.62 -4.40 -0.75
N ALA A 43 -7.64 -4.02 -2.03
CA ALA A 43 -8.86 -3.54 -2.69
C ALA A 43 -8.93 -3.99 -4.15
N ASP A 44 -10.15 -4.09 -4.69
CA ASP A 44 -10.42 -4.35 -6.11
C ASP A 44 -10.83 -3.08 -6.87
N THR A 45 -10.11 -2.00 -6.67
CA THR A 45 -10.33 -0.69 -7.34
C THR A 45 -9.22 -0.40 -8.35
N THR A 46 -9.29 0.63 -9.20
CA THR A 46 -8.17 0.91 -10.12
C THR A 46 -6.93 1.43 -9.38
N THR A 47 -7.14 2.37 -8.47
CA THR A 47 -6.13 2.90 -7.55
C THR A 47 -6.23 2.13 -6.24
N ARG A 48 -5.16 1.46 -5.83
CA ARG A 48 -5.16 0.52 -4.71
C ARG A 48 -3.98 0.80 -3.79
N CYS A 49 -4.16 0.57 -2.48
CA CYS A 49 -3.02 0.40 -1.59
C CYS A 49 -2.36 -0.95 -1.85
N VAL A 50 -1.05 -0.89 -2.07
CA VAL A 50 -0.19 -2.04 -2.30
C VAL A 50 0.88 -2.05 -1.22
N ARG A 51 0.92 -3.11 -0.39
CA ARG A 51 2.07 -3.39 0.47
C ARG A 51 3.17 -4.07 -0.33
N ARG A 52 4.40 -3.67 -0.08
CA ARG A 52 5.61 -4.42 -0.45
C ARG A 52 6.30 -4.88 0.81
N ILE A 53 6.49 -6.18 0.90
CA ILE A 53 7.27 -6.83 1.95
C ILE A 53 8.56 -7.30 1.30
N THR A 54 9.69 -6.82 1.77
CA THR A 54 11.01 -7.23 1.27
C THR A 54 11.79 -7.90 2.37
N GLU A 55 12.27 -9.11 2.11
CA GLU A 55 13.17 -9.85 2.99
C GLU A 55 14.58 -9.81 2.40
N ALA A 56 15.51 -9.18 3.12
CA ALA A 56 16.92 -9.07 2.75
C ALA A 56 17.79 -9.05 4.01
N ASP A 57 18.93 -9.74 3.95
CA ASP A 57 19.95 -9.74 5.01
C ASP A 57 19.42 -10.04 6.43
N GLY A 58 18.42 -10.93 6.54
CA GLY A 58 17.80 -11.30 7.80
C GLY A 58 16.84 -10.26 8.39
N ALA A 59 16.48 -9.23 7.62
CA ALA A 59 15.49 -8.23 7.98
C ALA A 59 14.30 -8.25 7.01
N THR A 60 13.11 -7.96 7.54
CA THR A 60 11.90 -7.77 6.75
C THR A 60 11.48 -6.30 6.81
N THR A 61 11.42 -5.64 5.67
CA THR A 61 10.85 -4.30 5.54
C THR A 61 9.43 -4.39 5.00
N VAL A 62 8.55 -3.52 5.53
CA VAL A 62 7.17 -3.40 5.07
C VAL A 62 6.93 -1.95 4.67
N GLU A 63 6.51 -1.77 3.43
CA GLU A 63 6.27 -0.48 2.81
C GLU A 63 4.90 -0.50 2.13
N PHE A 64 4.36 0.67 1.82
CA PHE A 64 3.16 0.80 1.01
C PHE A 64 3.32 1.82 -0.11
N ALA A 65 2.50 1.67 -1.13
CA ALA A 65 2.31 2.62 -2.21
C ALA A 65 0.83 2.65 -2.60
N ILE A 66 0.44 3.69 -3.32
CA ILE A 66 -0.90 3.81 -3.90
C ILE A 66 -0.74 3.83 -5.42
N GLY A 67 -1.47 2.97 -6.12
CA GLY A 67 -1.43 2.93 -7.57
C GLY A 67 -2.06 1.67 -8.17
N ASN A 68 -1.78 1.45 -9.46
CA ASN A 68 -2.30 0.29 -10.19
C ASN A 68 -1.48 -0.97 -9.85
N TRP A 69 -2.17 -2.06 -9.49
CA TRP A 69 -1.59 -3.36 -9.20
C TRP A 69 -0.69 -3.90 -10.31
N GLU A 70 -1.03 -3.67 -11.58
CA GLU A 70 -0.21 -4.17 -12.69
C GLU A 70 1.13 -3.46 -12.82
N ASN A 71 1.29 -2.31 -12.16
CA ASN A 71 2.54 -1.59 -12.06
C ASN A 71 3.19 -1.71 -10.66
N ARG A 72 2.74 -2.65 -9.81
CA ARG A 72 3.20 -2.80 -8.41
C ARG A 72 4.72 -2.79 -8.24
N ALA A 73 5.49 -3.34 -9.17
CA ALA A 73 6.95 -3.36 -9.06
C ALA A 73 7.61 -1.97 -9.17
N ASN A 74 6.97 -1.03 -9.86
CA ASN A 74 7.52 0.30 -10.17
C ASN A 74 6.81 1.45 -9.44
N LEU A 75 5.93 1.15 -8.48
CA LEU A 75 5.33 2.20 -7.65
C LEU A 75 6.39 2.85 -6.73
N THR A 76 6.13 4.07 -6.30
CA THR A 76 6.94 4.74 -5.27
C THR A 76 6.47 4.27 -3.90
N TYR A 77 7.27 3.42 -3.27
CA TYR A 77 7.00 2.88 -1.94
C TYR A 77 7.59 3.74 -0.83
N GLN A 78 6.91 3.76 0.31
CA GLN A 78 7.36 4.42 1.53
C GLN A 78 7.02 3.57 2.77
N PRO A 79 7.64 3.84 3.92
CA PRO A 79 7.37 3.08 5.14
C PRO A 79 5.89 3.10 5.55
N VAL A 80 5.38 1.98 6.08
CA VAL A 80 4.05 1.92 6.71
C VAL A 80 3.95 2.82 7.96
N ASN A 81 2.73 3.03 8.47
CA ASN A 81 2.43 4.01 9.53
C ASN A 81 2.75 5.47 9.14
N THR A 82 2.76 5.78 7.84
CA THR A 82 2.88 7.15 7.32
C THR A 82 1.73 7.43 6.35
N THR A 83 1.54 8.69 5.97
CA THR A 83 0.57 9.11 4.96
C THR A 83 1.25 9.39 3.63
N LEU A 84 0.54 9.21 2.52
CA LEU A 84 1.02 9.50 1.17
C LEU A 84 0.14 10.57 0.51
N GLU A 85 0.75 11.64 0.00
CA GLU A 85 0.05 12.67 -0.79
C GLU A 85 0.19 12.38 -2.29
N ILE A 86 -0.92 12.42 -3.02
CA ILE A 86 -0.97 12.18 -4.47
C ILE A 86 -1.72 13.30 -5.14
N SER A 87 -1.17 13.79 -6.25
CA SER A 87 -1.84 14.75 -7.13
C SER A 87 -2.66 13.99 -8.17
N GLU A 88 -3.99 14.15 -8.12
CA GLU A 88 -4.96 13.60 -9.09
C GLU A 88 -5.50 14.68 -10.05
#